data_AF-A0A378YSM1-F1
#
_entry.id   AF-A0A378YSM1-F1
#
_cell.length_a   1.000
_cell.length_b   1.000
_cell.length_c   1.000
_cell.angle_alpha   90.00
_cell.angle_beta   90.00
_cell.angle_gamma   90.00
#
_symmetry.space_group_name_H-M   'P 1'
#
loop_
_entity.id
_entity.type
_entity.pdbx_description
1 polymer ?
#
loop_
_entity_poly.entity_id
_entity_poly.type
_entity_poly.pdbx_seq_one_letter_code
_entity_poly.pdbx_strand_id
1 'polypeptide(L)'
;MESDGFEPVVGARFGLRAEPIAATDFFGQISCEVLAAVAPKRLRISWDDANAERSTGWVITWDLRPEGSGTRVVLTHSRFDPDDAAAQLSRNIMRGG
;
A
#
# COMPACT_ATOMS: atom_id res chain seq x y z
N MET A 1 -8.39 -2.93 -9.28
CA MET A 1 -7.21 -3.52 -8.63
C MET A 1 -7.56 -4.94 -8.26
N GLU A 2 -6.82 -5.89 -8.79
CA GLU A 2 -7.03 -7.32 -8.57
C GLU A 2 -5.87 -7.85 -7.73
N SER A 3 -6.17 -8.75 -6.79
CA SER A 3 -5.17 -9.42 -5.96
C SER A 3 -5.01 -10.87 -6.36
N ASP A 4 -3.77 -11.34 -6.41
CA ASP A 4 -3.41 -12.74 -6.67
C ASP A 4 -2.68 -13.32 -5.45
N GLY A 5 -3.26 -14.35 -4.83
CA GLY A 5 -2.65 -15.07 -3.70
C GLY A 5 -2.73 -14.38 -2.34
N PHE A 6 -3.64 -13.42 -2.12
CA PHE A 6 -3.77 -12.76 -0.81
C PHE A 6 -4.28 -13.72 0.27
N GLU A 7 -3.53 -13.82 1.37
CA GLU A 7 -3.95 -14.46 2.61
C GLU A 7 -3.72 -13.51 3.79
N PRO A 8 -4.66 -13.40 4.76
CA PRO A 8 -4.54 -12.50 5.91
C PRO A 8 -3.63 -13.08 7.01
N VAL A 9 -2.45 -13.59 6.61
CA VAL A 9 -1.47 -14.24 7.48
C VAL A 9 -0.17 -13.44 7.41
N VAL A 10 0.40 -13.07 8.55
CA VAL A 10 1.66 -12.32 8.60
C VAL A 10 2.77 -13.09 7.89
N GLY A 11 3.51 -12.41 7.02
CA GLY A 11 4.55 -12.98 6.15
C GLY A 11 4.04 -13.56 4.83
N ALA A 12 2.72 -13.67 4.64
CA ALA A 12 2.16 -14.08 3.35
C ALA A 12 2.48 -13.03 2.28
N ARG A 13 2.92 -13.51 1.12
CA ARG A 13 3.23 -12.67 -0.05
C ARG A 13 2.18 -12.83 -1.12
N PHE A 14 1.82 -11.72 -1.74
CA PHE A 14 0.77 -11.69 -2.76
C PHE A 14 1.06 -10.57 -3.77
N GLY A 15 0.43 -10.67 -4.94
CA GLY A 15 0.53 -9.66 -5.99
C GLY A 15 -0.72 -8.78 -6.03
N LEU A 16 -0.53 -7.50 -6.38
CA LEU A 16 -1.62 -6.63 -6.82
C LEU A 16 -1.32 -6.12 -8.23
N ARG A 17 -2.38 -5.87 -9.01
CA ARG A 17 -2.30 -5.17 -10.29
C ARG A 17 -3.08 -3.87 -10.26
N ALA A 18 -2.44 -2.79 -10.67
CA ALA A 18 -2.98 -1.45 -10.81
C ALA A 18 -2.60 -0.86 -12.18
N GLU A 19 -3.26 0.22 -12.57
CA GLU A 19 -2.89 0.96 -13.77
C GLU A 19 -1.53 1.65 -13.55
N PRO A 20 -0.59 1.53 -14.50
CA PRO A 20 0.68 2.28 -14.45
C PRO A 20 0.42 3.78 -14.44
N ILE A 21 1.26 4.53 -13.73
CA ILE A 21 1.18 6.00 -13.71
C ILE A 21 2.40 6.53 -14.46
N ALA A 22 2.20 6.89 -15.74
CA ALA A 22 3.29 7.27 -16.65
C ALA A 22 4.15 8.46 -16.17
N ALA A 23 3.63 9.32 -15.28
CA ALA A 23 4.36 10.43 -14.68
C ALA A 23 5.31 10.01 -13.53
N THR A 24 5.37 8.72 -13.23
CA THR A 24 6.16 8.13 -12.13
C THR A 24 6.82 6.84 -12.60
N ASP A 25 7.80 6.32 -11.84
CA ASP A 25 8.41 5.00 -12.09
C ASP A 25 7.53 3.84 -11.59
N PHE A 26 6.21 3.99 -11.63
CA PHE A 26 5.23 3.00 -11.20
C PHE A 26 4.65 2.25 -12.40
N PHE A 27 4.98 0.97 -12.52
CA PHE A 27 4.65 0.07 -13.62
C PHE A 27 3.38 -0.75 -13.37
N GLY A 28 2.79 -0.67 -12.17
CA GLY A 28 1.46 -1.22 -11.89
C GLY A 28 1.42 -2.68 -11.44
N GLN A 29 2.55 -3.38 -11.42
CA GLN A 29 2.67 -4.70 -10.79
C GLN A 29 3.26 -4.52 -9.40
N ILE A 30 2.48 -4.80 -8.36
CA ILE A 30 2.89 -4.55 -6.98
C ILE A 30 3.15 -5.87 -6.28
N SER A 31 4.31 -5.97 -5.63
CA SER A 31 4.63 -7.05 -4.68
C SER A 31 4.29 -6.60 -3.27
N CYS A 32 3.52 -7.42 -2.56
CA CYS A 32 3.09 -7.14 -1.20
C CYS A 32 3.46 -8.28 -0.25
N GLU A 33 3.77 -7.92 0.99
CA GLU A 33 3.89 -8.83 2.13
C GLU A 33 2.95 -8.36 3.24
N VAL A 34 2.22 -9.29 3.87
CA VAL A 34 1.38 -8.97 5.02
C VAL A 34 2.24 -8.75 6.27
N LEU A 35 2.27 -7.52 6.76
CA LEU A 35 3.05 -7.10 7.92
C LEU A 35 2.28 -7.21 9.23
N ALA A 36 0.95 -7.07 9.18
CA ALA A 36 0.06 -7.30 10.33
C ALA A 36 -1.36 -7.61 9.86
N ALA A 37 -2.00 -8.62 10.47
CA ALA A 37 -3.41 -8.93 10.26
C ALA A 37 -4.07 -9.20 11.62
N VAL A 38 -4.88 -8.25 12.10
CA VAL A 38 -5.58 -8.34 13.40
C VAL A 38 -7.07 -8.15 13.14
N ALA A 39 -7.81 -9.24 13.04
CA ALA A 39 -9.25 -9.17 12.77
C ALA A 39 -10.04 -8.65 14.00
N PRO A 40 -11.08 -7.82 13.81
CA PRO A 40 -11.45 -7.04 12.61
C PRO A 40 -10.86 -5.61 12.63
N LYS A 41 -9.72 -5.41 13.29
CA LYS A 41 -9.21 -4.08 13.69
C LYS A 41 -8.18 -3.48 12.74
N ARG A 42 -7.34 -4.30 12.12
CA ARG A 42 -6.16 -3.80 11.38
C ARG A 42 -5.64 -4.74 10.31
N LEU A 43 -5.21 -4.15 9.20
CA LEU A 43 -4.38 -4.78 8.18
C LEU A 43 -3.20 -3.85 7.86
N ARG A 44 -1.98 -4.40 7.75
CA ARG A 44 -0.79 -3.69 7.28
C ARG A 44 -0.09 -4.54 6.23
N ILE A 45 0.28 -3.94 5.12
CA ILE A 45 1.01 -4.61 4.03
C ILE A 45 2.18 -3.74 3.57
N SER A 46 3.26 -4.36 3.10
CA SER A 46 4.25 -3.66 2.28
C SER A 46 3.67 -3.37 0.90
N TRP A 47 4.26 -2.38 0.23
CA TRP A 47 3.86 -1.97 -1.10
C TRP A 47 5.10 -1.59 -1.89
N ASP A 48 5.50 -2.44 -2.81
CA ASP A 48 6.64 -2.18 -3.68
C ASP A 48 6.25 -2.50 -5.13
N ASP A 49 6.67 -1.66 -6.06
CA ASP A 49 6.56 -2.02 -7.47
C ASP A 49 7.54 -3.17 -7.77
N ALA A 50 7.02 -4.27 -8.30
CA ALA A 50 7.78 -5.48 -8.57
C ALA A 50 8.87 -5.28 -9.63
N ASN A 51 8.75 -4.22 -10.46
CA ASN A 51 9.70 -3.87 -11.51
C ASN A 51 10.62 -2.70 -11.11
N ALA A 52 10.46 -2.13 -9.91
CA ALA A 52 11.35 -1.08 -9.45
C ALA A 52 12.75 -1.64 -9.12
N GLU A 53 13.80 -0.86 -9.43
CA GLU A 53 15.19 -1.24 -9.14
C GLU A 53 15.48 -1.32 -7.63
N ARG A 54 14.69 -0.60 -6.83
CA ARG A 54 14.82 -0.54 -5.37
C ARG A 54 13.44 -0.61 -4.73
N SER A 55 13.39 -1.27 -3.56
CA SER A 55 12.21 -1.23 -2.69
C SER A 55 12.01 0.20 -2.19
N THR A 56 10.77 0.67 -2.28
CA THR A 56 10.36 1.98 -1.75
C THR A 56 10.13 1.93 -0.25
N GLY A 57 9.93 0.73 0.30
CA GLY A 57 9.65 0.51 1.72
C GLY A 57 8.29 1.04 2.15
N TRP A 58 7.39 1.32 1.19
CA TRP A 58 6.07 1.86 1.49
C TRP A 58 5.21 0.85 2.26
N VAL A 59 4.36 1.38 3.13
CA VAL A 59 3.43 0.59 3.93
C VAL A 59 2.05 1.18 3.87
N ILE A 60 1.07 0.34 3.49
CA ILE A 60 -0.35 0.66 3.58
C ILE A 60 -0.92 0.05 4.85
N THR A 61 -1.62 0.87 5.63
CA THR A 61 -2.29 0.46 6.87
C THR A 61 -3.76 0.83 6.81
N TRP A 62 -4.61 -0.16 7.06
CA TRP A 62 -6.03 0.02 7.36
C TRP A 62 -6.24 -0.15 8.86
N ASP A 63 -6.76 0.88 9.51
CA ASP A 63 -7.25 0.83 10.88
C ASP A 63 -8.77 0.95 10.88
N LEU A 64 -9.44 -0.06 11.46
CA LEU A 64 -10.89 -0.17 11.49
C LEU A 64 -11.38 0.11 12.92
N ARG A 65 -12.31 1.05 13.04
CA ARG A 65 -12.94 1.44 14.31
C ARG A 65 -14.45 1.38 14.16
N PRO A 66 -15.17 0.71 15.07
CA PRO A 66 -16.63 0.84 15.11
C PRO A 66 -17.03 2.30 15.28
N GLU A 67 -18.01 2.76 14.51
CA GLU A 67 -18.53 4.13 14.59
C GLU A 67 -20.04 4.12 14.34
N GLY A 68 -20.82 4.22 15.42
CA GLY A 68 -22.28 4.05 15.38
C GLY A 68 -22.67 2.66 14.87
N SER A 69 -23.49 2.61 13.82
CA SER A 69 -23.86 1.38 13.10
C SER A 69 -22.87 1.00 11.99
N GLY A 70 -21.80 1.77 11.80
CA GLY A 70 -20.83 1.59 10.73
C GLY A 70 -19.41 1.28 11.24
N THR A 71 -18.46 1.35 10.31
CA THR A 71 -17.03 1.21 10.59
C THR A 71 -16.29 2.39 9.99
N ARG A 72 -15.61 3.16 10.83
CA ARG A 72 -14.66 4.16 10.38
C ARG A 72 -13.36 3.47 9.96
N VAL A 73 -12.94 3.74 8.74
CA VAL A 73 -11.67 3.26 8.20
C VAL A 73 -10.69 4.42 8.13
N VAL A 74 -9.52 4.25 8.76
CA VAL A 74 -8.38 5.15 8.59
C VAL A 74 -7.37 4.44 7.69
N LEU A 75 -7.23 4.93 6.46
CA LEU A 75 -6.23 4.46 5.51
C LEU A 75 -4.99 5.34 5.60
N THR A 76 -3.84 4.73 5.88
CA THR A 76 -2.54 5.42 5.93
C THR A 76 -1.58 4.80 4.92
N HIS A 77 -1.08 5.62 4.00
CA HIS A 77 0.09 5.30 3.17
C HIS A 77 1.29 6.01 3.77
N SER A 78 2.31 5.26 4.18
CA SER A 78 3.45 5.77 4.95
C SER A 78 4.79 5.32 4.36
N ARG A 79 5.87 5.88 4.91
CA ARG A 79 7.27 5.61 4.55
C ARG A 79 7.71 6.18 3.19
N PHE A 80 7.04 7.21 2.70
CA PHE A 80 7.60 8.05 1.63
C PHE A 80 8.94 8.64 2.09
N ASP A 81 10.00 8.36 1.36
CA ASP A 81 11.33 8.93 1.61
C ASP A 81 11.29 10.45 1.32
N PRO A 82 11.61 11.32 2.30
CA PRO A 82 11.65 12.77 2.11
C PRO A 82 12.73 13.22 1.12
N ASP A 83 13.80 12.43 0.96
CA ASP A 83 14.96 12.78 0.14
C ASP A 83 14.85 12.21 -1.30
N ASP A 84 13.82 11.40 -1.57
CA ASP A 84 13.50 10.87 -2.90
C ASP A 84 12.42 11.71 -3.60
N ALA A 85 12.80 12.36 -4.70
CA ALA A 85 11.91 13.19 -5.51
C ALA A 85 10.72 12.39 -6.08
N ALA A 86 10.92 11.12 -6.46
CA ALA A 86 9.85 10.26 -6.98
C ALA A 86 8.85 9.94 -5.86
N ALA A 87 9.34 9.60 -4.67
CA ALA A 87 8.49 9.37 -3.50
C ALA A 87 7.67 10.61 -3.12
N GLN A 88 8.27 11.81 -3.19
CA GLN A 88 7.53 13.06 -2.94
C GLN A 88 6.51 13.37 -4.03
N LEU A 89 6.82 13.12 -5.30
CA LEU A 89 5.87 13.27 -6.40
C LEU A 89 4.66 12.34 -6.23
N SER A 90 4.89 11.06 -5.94
CA SER A 90 3.82 10.09 -5.66
C SER A 90 2.95 10.53 -4.49
N ARG A 91 3.57 11.02 -3.40
CA ARG A 91 2.85 11.55 -2.23
C ARG A 91 1.95 12.73 -2.60
N ASN A 92 2.40 13.64 -3.45
CA ASN A 92 1.61 14.81 -3.88
C ASN A 92 0.44 14.40 -4.77
N ILE A 93 0.65 13.50 -5.74
CA ILE A 93 -0.41 12.94 -6.58
C ILE A 93 -1.50 12.30 -5.71
N MET A 94 -1.12 11.50 -4.70
CA MET A 94 -2.06 10.84 -3.80
C MET A 94 -2.83 11.80 -2.87
N ARG A 95 -2.32 13.01 -2.64
CA ARG A 95 -3.01 14.05 -1.86
C ARG A 95 -4.04 14.83 -2.69
N GLY A 96 -4.15 14.57 -3.99
CA GLY A 96 -5.10 15.23 -4.88
C GLY A 96 -4.52 16.37 -5.72
N GLY A 97 -3.18 16.49 -5.80
CA GLY A 97 -2.50 17.57 -6.52
C GLY A 97 -2.15 18.75 -5.63
#